data_AF-A0A2D5WAZ2-F1
#
_entry.id   AF-A0A2D5WAZ2-F1
#
_cell.length_a   1.000
_cell.length_b   1.000
_cell.length_c   1.000
_cell.angle_alpha   90.00
_cell.angle_beta   90.00
_cell.angle_gamma   90.00
#
_symmetry.space_group_name_H-M   'P 1'
#
loop_
_entity.id
_entity.type
_entity.pdbx_description
1 polymer ?
#
loop_
_entity_poly.entity_id
_entity_poly.type
_entity_poly.pdbx_seq_one_letter_code
_entity_poly.pdbx_strand_id
1 'polypeptide(L)'
;MSQKAEPPTTQRAYTLRLQGTDRSDQSWRDALWQTHHAANKGSKAFGDWLLTMRGGLDHTLADAKIKGEKKEPDRDPTPPERKDRRILLALSWLSVESKRGAPKEFLVASGHAPAENRNGQVIKALERILEKRGVPKNNIAGWIGDCSASLGAAIRDDAVWINRSEAFDEVAKTLDGKVRKYASTQIMSFFSPKDVYLRLPSFSGDDESEIETASNDGPEFRTLARNWVSTNFGTGQKSDPETIVKQLRILTSANLKHFEGLSRGSFIKELCGRINVQGEDSDALRSGIGWSTGRPSKGRVAIDSLPDPVSVEAILTLQQIFSEEAGAKQSKSNTRDVPEWTPCLRQRIENECGMPFRGTRDHTDEYSVMLDHAARRVSMTHTWIKRAEAKRREFEKDAKRIGQVSEKANKWLDDFCQERSRISGAIEPYRIRRRALGKWEEVVAAWSRSS
;
A
#
# COMPACT_ATOMS: atom_id res chain seq x y z
N MET A 1 41.62 -11.66 31.50
CA MET A 1 40.82 -11.78 30.26
C MET A 1 39.44 -12.25 30.63
N SER A 2 38.46 -11.33 30.69
CA SER A 2 37.09 -11.68 31.10
C SER A 2 36.36 -12.28 29.89
N GLN A 3 35.95 -13.54 29.99
CA GLN A 3 35.13 -14.20 28.98
C GLN A 3 33.82 -13.40 28.81
N LYS A 4 33.57 -12.90 27.60
CA LYS A 4 32.27 -12.32 27.23
C LYS A 4 31.24 -13.45 27.35
N ALA A 5 30.33 -13.32 28.31
CA ALA A 5 29.16 -14.18 28.38
C ALA A 5 28.37 -14.10 27.08
N GLU A 6 28.01 -15.25 26.51
CA GLU A 6 27.13 -15.32 25.35
C GLU A 6 25.79 -14.63 25.66
N PRO A 7 25.22 -13.86 24.72
CA PRO A 7 23.94 -13.21 24.95
C PRO A 7 22.85 -14.26 25.15
N PRO A 8 21.90 -14.06 26.09
CA PRO A 8 20.84 -15.03 26.34
C PRO A 8 20.00 -15.23 25.08
N THR A 9 19.91 -16.48 24.62
CA THR A 9 19.02 -16.90 23.53
C THR A 9 17.58 -16.58 23.90
N THR A 10 17.04 -15.52 23.31
CA THR A 10 15.64 -15.13 23.48
C THR A 10 14.78 -16.11 22.68
N GLN A 11 14.26 -17.16 23.33
CA GLN A 11 13.24 -18.02 22.74
C GLN A 11 11.93 -17.22 22.59
N ARG A 12 11.42 -17.12 21.36
CA ARG A 12 10.14 -16.46 21.08
C ARG A 12 8.99 -17.37 21.52
N ALA A 13 7.91 -16.80 22.05
CA ALA A 13 6.82 -17.56 22.69
C ALA A 13 6.19 -18.68 21.82
N TYR A 14 6.20 -18.56 20.48
CA TYR A 14 5.63 -19.58 19.58
C TYR A 14 6.54 -20.79 19.35
N THR A 15 7.82 -20.74 19.74
CA THR A 15 8.74 -21.89 19.66
C THR A 15 8.73 -22.75 20.92
N LEU A 16 8.04 -22.32 21.99
CA LEU A 16 8.01 -23.00 23.29
C LEU A 16 7.24 -24.34 23.29
N ARG A 17 6.50 -24.65 22.22
CA ARG A 17 5.67 -25.88 22.13
C ARG A 17 6.02 -26.79 20.96
N LEU A 18 7.04 -26.44 20.16
CA LEU A 18 7.53 -27.31 19.11
C LEU A 18 8.55 -28.27 19.73
N GLN A 19 8.32 -29.57 19.57
CA GLN A 19 9.23 -30.64 19.94
C GLN A 19 9.24 -31.66 18.81
N GLY A 20 10.38 -32.32 18.60
CA GLY A 20 10.46 -33.45 17.70
C GLY A 20 9.51 -34.57 18.14
N THR A 21 9.18 -35.48 17.24
CA THR A 21 8.39 -36.67 17.57
C THR A 21 9.09 -37.49 18.69
N ASP A 22 10.42 -37.45 18.69
CA ASP A 22 11.27 -37.81 19.84
C ASP A 22 11.72 -36.54 20.59
N ARG A 23 11.73 -36.58 21.93
CA ARG A 23 12.24 -35.49 22.78
C ARG A 23 13.74 -35.23 22.58
N SER A 24 14.48 -36.23 22.10
CA SER A 24 15.91 -36.09 21.79
C SER A 24 16.16 -35.46 20.41
N ASP A 25 15.16 -35.47 19.52
CA ASP A 25 15.28 -34.96 18.15
C ASP A 25 15.30 -33.42 18.13
N GLN A 26 16.42 -32.88 17.68
CA GLN A 26 16.66 -31.45 17.50
C GLN A 26 16.65 -31.01 16.03
N SER A 27 16.48 -31.92 15.07
CA SER A 27 16.51 -31.62 13.63
C SER A 27 15.41 -30.64 13.22
N TRP A 28 14.27 -30.65 13.92
CA TRP A 28 13.18 -29.69 13.70
C TRP A 28 13.60 -28.24 13.98
N ARG A 29 14.58 -27.98 14.86
CA ARG A 29 15.07 -26.62 15.16
C ARG A 29 15.77 -26.02 13.95
N ASP A 30 16.63 -26.81 13.30
CA ASP A 30 17.33 -26.40 12.10
C ASP A 30 16.35 -26.21 10.95
N ALA A 31 15.41 -27.14 10.76
CA ALA A 31 14.36 -27.01 9.76
C ALA A 31 13.48 -25.77 9.99
N LEU A 32 13.13 -25.47 11.23
CA LEU A 32 12.37 -24.28 11.62
C LEU A 32 13.18 -23.00 11.34
N TRP A 33 14.46 -22.99 11.68
CA TRP A 33 15.34 -21.86 11.41
C TRP A 33 15.48 -21.61 9.91
N GLN A 34 15.70 -22.67 9.12
CA GLN A 34 15.75 -22.57 7.66
C GLN A 34 14.44 -22.05 7.08
N THR A 35 13.29 -22.48 7.63
CA THR A 35 11.97 -21.95 7.23
C THR A 35 11.86 -20.45 7.50
N HIS A 36 12.29 -19.98 8.68
CA HIS A 36 12.31 -18.54 8.98
C HIS A 36 13.24 -17.77 8.04
N HIS A 37 14.41 -18.33 7.75
CA HIS A 37 15.38 -17.71 6.87
C HIS A 37 14.85 -17.61 5.42
N ALA A 38 14.26 -18.69 4.91
CA ALA A 38 13.60 -18.72 3.61
C ALA A 38 12.46 -17.70 3.53
N ALA A 39 11.58 -17.65 4.54
CA ALA A 39 10.49 -16.68 4.61
C ALA A 39 10.98 -15.23 4.64
N ASN A 40 12.03 -14.94 5.41
CA ASN A 40 12.62 -13.61 5.46
C ASN A 40 13.27 -13.21 4.13
N LYS A 41 13.97 -14.13 3.47
CA LYS A 41 14.55 -13.88 2.14
C LYS A 41 13.49 -13.66 1.08
N GLY A 42 12.44 -14.49 1.06
CA GLY A 42 11.31 -14.30 0.15
C GLY A 42 10.57 -12.98 0.42
N SER A 43 10.35 -12.63 1.69
CA SER A 43 9.76 -11.34 2.07
C SER A 43 10.63 -10.16 1.64
N LYS A 44 11.96 -10.28 1.75
CA LYS A 44 12.91 -9.28 1.21
C LYS A 44 12.78 -9.17 -0.30
N ALA A 45 12.77 -10.28 -1.03
CA ALA A 45 12.67 -10.29 -2.49
C ALA A 45 11.36 -9.64 -2.97
N PHE A 46 10.22 -9.99 -2.35
CA PHE A 46 8.95 -9.32 -2.61
C PHE A 46 8.97 -7.84 -2.21
N GLY A 47 9.61 -7.49 -1.10
CA GLY A 47 9.77 -6.11 -0.64
C GLY A 47 10.57 -5.27 -1.62
N ASP A 48 11.68 -5.80 -2.12
CA ASP A 48 12.51 -5.17 -3.15
C ASP A 48 11.73 -5.00 -4.46
N TRP A 49 10.93 -5.99 -4.85
CA TRP A 49 10.03 -5.88 -5.99
C TRP A 49 8.98 -4.76 -5.79
N LEU A 50 8.29 -4.71 -4.65
CA LEU A 50 7.31 -3.66 -4.33
C LEU A 50 7.95 -2.26 -4.29
N LEU A 51 9.13 -2.12 -3.71
CA LEU A 51 9.89 -0.85 -3.71
C LEU A 51 10.30 -0.43 -5.11
N THR A 52 10.67 -1.39 -5.95
CA THR A 52 10.98 -1.14 -7.37
C THR A 52 9.73 -0.69 -8.12
N MET A 53 8.57 -1.35 -7.92
CA MET A 53 7.30 -0.90 -8.50
C MET A 53 6.89 0.50 -8.02
N ARG A 54 7.17 0.83 -6.76
CA ARG A 54 6.98 2.18 -6.20
C ARG A 54 7.87 3.21 -6.88
N GLY A 55 9.11 2.86 -7.20
CA GLY A 55 10.01 3.67 -8.04
C GLY A 55 9.50 3.87 -9.48
N GLY A 56 8.61 3.00 -9.95
CA GLY A 56 7.95 3.09 -11.24
C GLY A 56 6.80 4.09 -11.32
N LEU A 57 6.38 4.77 -10.25
CA LEU A 57 5.26 5.72 -10.32
C LEU A 57 5.53 6.86 -11.32
N ASP A 58 4.52 7.23 -12.11
CA ASP A 58 4.65 8.24 -13.16
C ASP A 58 4.55 9.67 -12.58
N HIS A 59 5.35 10.60 -13.12
CA HIS A 59 5.37 12.00 -12.72
C HIS A 59 4.02 12.71 -12.97
N THR A 60 3.27 12.29 -13.98
CA THR A 60 1.93 12.81 -14.32
C THR A 60 0.91 12.61 -13.20
N LEU A 61 1.19 11.71 -12.23
CA LEU A 61 0.36 11.54 -11.05
C LEU A 61 0.33 12.80 -10.15
N ALA A 62 1.32 13.69 -10.27
CA ALA A 62 1.29 14.99 -9.59
C ALA A 62 0.09 15.83 -10.02
N ASP A 63 -0.25 15.75 -11.31
CA ASP A 63 -1.30 16.55 -11.96
C ASP A 63 -2.59 15.78 -12.20
N ALA A 64 -2.63 14.48 -11.86
CA ALA A 64 -3.80 13.63 -12.08
C ALA A 64 -5.05 14.18 -11.36
N LYS A 65 -6.20 14.17 -12.04
CA LYS A 65 -7.46 14.66 -11.45
C LYS A 65 -7.81 13.95 -10.14
N ILE A 66 -8.32 14.75 -9.20
CA ILE A 66 -8.89 14.31 -7.92
C ILE A 66 -10.35 13.97 -8.18
N LYS A 67 -10.78 12.78 -7.75
CA LYS A 67 -12.19 12.40 -7.87
C LYS A 67 -13.05 13.30 -7.00
N GLY A 68 -14.11 13.86 -7.59
CA GLY A 68 -15.14 14.58 -6.84
C GLY A 68 -15.89 13.65 -5.89
N GLU A 69 -16.37 14.18 -4.78
CA GLU A 69 -17.30 13.44 -3.93
C GLU A 69 -18.66 13.31 -4.63
N LYS A 70 -19.49 12.33 -4.23
CA LYS A 70 -20.75 11.93 -4.91
C LYS A 70 -21.48 13.11 -5.60
N LYS A 71 -21.51 13.08 -6.94
CA LYS A 71 -22.13 14.05 -7.88
C LYS A 71 -21.29 15.28 -8.26
N GLU A 72 -20.11 15.47 -7.69
CA GLU A 72 -19.18 16.50 -8.13
C GLU A 72 -18.27 15.99 -9.26
N PRO A 73 -17.92 16.86 -10.23
CA PRO A 73 -16.98 16.49 -11.28
C PRO A 73 -15.56 16.33 -10.73
N ASP A 74 -14.77 15.49 -11.39
CA ASP A 74 -13.33 15.40 -11.15
C ASP A 74 -12.67 16.77 -11.33
N ARG A 75 -11.85 17.18 -10.37
CA ARG A 75 -11.15 18.47 -10.37
C ARG A 75 -9.64 18.33 -10.48
N ASP A 76 -8.99 19.39 -10.94
CA ASP A 76 -7.53 19.49 -10.90
C ASP A 76 -7.03 19.68 -9.46
N PRO A 77 -5.79 19.22 -9.14
CA PRO A 77 -5.18 19.47 -7.85
C PRO A 77 -4.86 20.95 -7.68
N THR A 78 -5.14 21.48 -6.49
CA THR A 78 -4.69 22.82 -6.06
C THR A 78 -3.15 22.88 -6.02
N PRO A 79 -2.53 24.09 -6.06
CA PRO A 79 -1.08 24.19 -5.98
C PRO A 79 -0.45 23.51 -4.74
N PRO A 80 -1.02 23.61 -3.52
CA PRO A 80 -0.52 22.86 -2.36
C PRO A 80 -0.63 21.34 -2.52
N GLU A 81 -1.77 20.83 -3.02
CA GLU A 81 -1.94 19.39 -3.25
C GLU A 81 -0.95 18.87 -4.31
N ARG A 82 -0.70 19.66 -5.35
CA ARG A 82 0.29 19.34 -6.38
C ARG A 82 1.69 19.26 -5.79
N LYS A 83 2.07 20.23 -4.95
CA LYS A 83 3.34 20.23 -4.21
C LYS A 83 3.49 18.96 -3.38
N ASP A 84 2.48 18.59 -2.61
CA ASP A 84 2.52 17.39 -1.76
C ASP A 84 2.68 16.11 -2.58
N ARG A 85 1.97 16.00 -3.71
CA ARG A 85 2.10 14.86 -4.62
C ARG A 85 3.49 14.76 -5.23
N ARG A 86 4.08 15.89 -5.63
CA ARG A 86 5.45 15.94 -6.15
C ARG A 86 6.45 15.40 -5.13
N ILE A 87 6.33 15.82 -3.88
CA ILE A 87 7.19 15.34 -2.79
C ILE A 87 7.02 13.85 -2.56
N LEU A 88 5.78 13.35 -2.47
CA LEU A 88 5.53 11.93 -2.25
C LEU A 88 5.99 11.05 -3.42
N LEU A 89 5.91 11.56 -4.65
CA LEU A 89 6.47 10.90 -5.83
C LEU A 89 8.01 10.90 -5.81
N ALA A 90 8.63 12.04 -5.51
CA ALA A 90 10.08 12.13 -5.36
C ALA A 90 10.61 11.17 -4.28
N LEU A 91 9.94 11.08 -3.13
CA LEU A 91 10.26 10.13 -2.04
C LEU A 91 9.89 8.68 -2.37
N SER A 92 9.15 8.44 -3.46
CA SER A 92 8.89 7.11 -4.02
C SER A 92 9.99 6.68 -4.99
N TRP A 93 10.56 7.63 -5.72
CA TRP A 93 11.69 7.41 -6.62
C TRP A 93 13.03 7.35 -5.90
N LEU A 94 13.23 8.22 -4.92
CA LEU A 94 14.43 8.34 -4.09
C LEU A 94 14.03 7.88 -2.69
N SER A 95 14.38 6.65 -2.37
CA SER A 95 13.93 5.94 -1.16
C SER A 95 15.06 5.92 -0.13
N VAL A 96 14.73 6.18 1.14
CA VAL A 96 15.67 6.02 2.25
C VAL A 96 15.58 4.60 2.77
N GLU A 97 16.69 3.86 2.71
CA GLU A 97 16.73 2.43 3.02
C GLU A 97 17.93 2.07 3.88
N SER A 98 17.90 0.89 4.51
CA SER A 98 19.06 0.40 5.26
C SER A 98 20.18 -0.02 4.31
N LYS A 99 21.39 0.45 4.57
CA LYS A 99 22.60 0.10 3.80
C LYS A 99 22.82 -1.41 3.65
N ARG A 100 22.39 -2.21 4.63
CA ARG A 100 22.60 -3.68 4.64
C ARG A 100 21.74 -4.42 3.62
N GLY A 101 20.53 -3.92 3.33
CA GLY A 101 19.55 -4.59 2.48
C GLY A 101 19.34 -3.95 1.11
N ALA A 102 19.78 -2.70 0.96
CA ALA A 102 19.58 -1.90 -0.24
C ALA A 102 20.42 -2.37 -1.44
N PRO A 103 19.91 -2.21 -2.68
CA PRO A 103 20.66 -2.53 -3.89
C PRO A 103 21.79 -1.50 -4.09
N LYS A 104 23.03 -1.98 -4.14
CA LYS A 104 24.23 -1.12 -4.14
C LYS A 104 24.39 -0.37 -5.45
N GLU A 105 23.88 -0.94 -6.54
CA GLU A 105 23.98 -0.43 -7.91
C GLU A 105 23.23 0.90 -8.07
N PHE A 106 22.22 1.14 -7.23
CA PHE A 106 21.35 2.32 -7.28
C PHE A 106 21.57 3.28 -6.10
N LEU A 107 22.71 3.16 -5.41
CA LEU A 107 23.04 4.03 -4.28
C LEU A 107 23.34 5.45 -4.78
N VAL A 108 22.61 6.42 -4.22
CA VAL A 108 22.79 7.85 -4.54
C VAL A 108 23.70 8.52 -3.51
N ALA A 109 23.39 8.36 -2.22
CA ALA A 109 24.13 9.00 -1.13
C ALA A 109 23.98 8.24 0.19
N SER A 110 24.94 8.39 1.11
CA SER A 110 24.91 7.77 2.44
C SER A 110 24.57 8.77 3.54
N GLY A 111 23.95 8.30 4.63
CA GLY A 111 23.73 9.09 5.84
C GLY A 111 25.01 9.61 6.48
N HIS A 112 26.13 8.89 6.33
CA HIS A 112 27.45 9.33 6.81
C HIS A 112 28.06 10.48 5.99
N ALA A 113 27.52 10.78 4.80
CA ALA A 113 28.07 11.86 3.98
C ALA A 113 27.69 13.23 4.54
N PRO A 114 28.55 14.26 4.41
CA PRO A 114 28.21 15.63 4.79
C PRO A 114 26.90 16.07 4.13
N ALA A 115 26.07 16.81 4.89
CA ALA A 115 24.72 17.16 4.47
C ALA A 115 24.67 17.87 3.11
N GLU A 116 25.57 18.83 2.86
CA GLU A 116 25.64 19.56 1.59
C GLU A 116 25.89 18.63 0.39
N ASN A 117 26.88 17.73 0.53
CA ASN A 117 27.22 16.77 -0.53
C ASN A 117 26.07 15.78 -0.76
N ARG A 118 25.52 15.20 0.32
CA ARG A 118 24.37 14.30 0.26
C ARG A 118 23.19 14.97 -0.44
N ASN A 119 22.83 16.18 -0.03
CA ASN A 119 21.68 16.91 -0.56
C ASN A 119 21.90 17.24 -2.05
N GLY A 120 23.09 17.69 -2.43
CA GLY A 120 23.44 17.93 -3.83
C GLY A 120 23.32 16.67 -4.71
N GLN A 121 23.79 15.51 -4.23
CA GLN A 121 23.67 14.24 -4.94
C GLN A 121 22.21 13.81 -5.14
N VAL A 122 21.39 13.92 -4.09
CA VAL A 122 19.98 13.53 -4.13
C VAL A 122 19.15 14.45 -5.03
N ILE A 123 19.39 15.77 -4.98
CA ILE A 123 18.72 16.73 -5.86
C ILE A 123 19.11 16.48 -7.32
N LYS A 124 20.39 16.24 -7.61
CA LYS A 124 20.86 15.90 -8.95
C LYS A 124 20.26 14.59 -9.46
N ALA A 125 20.03 13.61 -8.56
CA ALA A 125 19.33 12.39 -8.93
C ALA A 125 17.86 12.64 -9.30
N LEU A 126 17.15 13.51 -8.56
CA LEU A 126 15.78 13.92 -8.91
C LEU A 126 15.73 14.61 -10.28
N GLU A 127 16.63 15.54 -10.54
CA GLU A 127 16.74 16.23 -11.83
C GLU A 127 16.87 15.24 -12.99
N ARG A 128 17.85 14.31 -12.90
CA ARG A 128 18.07 13.27 -13.91
C ARG A 128 16.84 12.38 -14.12
N ILE A 129 16.13 12.03 -13.04
CA ILE A 129 14.88 11.27 -13.15
C ILE A 129 13.87 12.05 -13.99
N LEU A 130 13.63 13.32 -13.65
CA LEU A 130 12.65 14.17 -14.32
C LEU A 130 13.02 14.42 -15.79
N GLU A 131 14.29 14.67 -16.10
CA GLU A 131 14.79 14.79 -17.47
C GLU A 131 14.51 13.52 -18.29
N LYS A 132 14.83 12.35 -17.72
CA LYS A 132 14.56 11.05 -18.35
C LYS A 132 13.06 10.77 -18.52
N ARG A 133 12.20 11.40 -17.71
CA ARG A 133 10.74 11.34 -17.87
C ARG A 133 10.19 12.37 -18.87
N GLY A 134 11.04 13.20 -19.48
CA GLY A 134 10.63 14.21 -20.45
C GLY A 134 9.94 15.43 -19.82
N VAL A 135 10.16 15.69 -18.53
CA VAL A 135 9.61 16.87 -17.86
C VAL A 135 10.29 18.13 -18.41
N PRO A 136 9.55 19.16 -18.85
CA PRO A 136 10.14 20.40 -19.35
C PRO A 136 11.02 21.09 -18.29
N LYS A 137 12.16 21.67 -18.71
CA LYS A 137 13.16 22.28 -17.80
C LYS A 137 12.57 23.33 -16.85
N ASN A 138 11.64 24.15 -17.32
CA ASN A 138 10.95 25.14 -16.49
C ASN A 138 10.12 24.48 -15.36
N ASN A 139 9.56 23.30 -15.60
CA ASN A 139 8.82 22.55 -14.59
C ASN A 139 9.75 21.78 -13.65
N ILE A 140 10.91 21.32 -14.12
CA ILE A 140 11.94 20.66 -13.28
C ILE A 140 12.35 21.58 -12.13
N ALA A 141 12.60 22.87 -12.40
CA ALA A 141 12.95 23.84 -11.36
C ALA A 141 11.86 23.92 -10.25
N GLY A 142 10.58 23.88 -10.64
CA GLY A 142 9.46 23.82 -9.70
C GLY A 142 9.46 22.54 -8.85
N TRP A 143 9.69 21.38 -9.47
CA TRP A 143 9.83 20.11 -8.74
C TRP A 143 10.99 20.13 -7.73
N ILE A 144 12.16 20.66 -8.12
CA ILE A 144 13.32 20.80 -7.23
C ILE A 144 12.96 21.73 -6.06
N GLY A 145 12.35 22.88 -6.33
CA GLY A 145 11.91 23.81 -5.28
C GLY A 145 10.93 23.17 -4.30
N ASP A 146 9.97 22.39 -4.82
CA ASP A 146 8.98 21.68 -4.00
C ASP A 146 9.61 20.58 -3.12
N CYS A 147 10.61 19.85 -3.65
CA CYS A 147 11.12 18.63 -3.03
C CYS A 147 12.42 18.78 -2.23
N SER A 148 13.16 19.88 -2.41
CA SER A 148 14.53 20.03 -1.86
C SER A 148 14.58 19.89 -0.33
N ALA A 149 13.62 20.47 0.39
CA ALA A 149 13.58 20.37 1.85
C ALA A 149 13.37 18.92 2.33
N SER A 150 12.47 18.17 1.68
CA SER A 150 12.15 16.80 2.05
C SER A 150 13.26 15.82 1.66
N LEU A 151 13.90 16.02 0.51
CA LEU A 151 15.04 15.22 0.05
C LEU A 151 16.35 15.57 0.77
N GLY A 152 16.48 16.80 1.26
CA GLY A 152 17.63 17.26 2.03
C GLY A 152 17.57 16.92 3.52
N ALA A 153 16.47 16.33 3.99
CA ALA A 153 16.27 15.97 5.38
C ALA A 153 17.34 15.00 5.87
N ALA A 154 17.73 15.15 7.15
CA ALA A 154 18.67 14.24 7.79
C ALA A 154 18.13 12.79 7.79
N ILE A 155 19.02 11.85 7.48
CA ILE A 155 18.76 10.42 7.56
C ILE A 155 19.75 9.80 8.53
N ARG A 156 19.42 8.62 9.06
CA ARG A 156 20.32 7.87 9.97
C ARG A 156 21.63 7.51 9.27
N ASP A 157 22.70 7.40 10.04
CA ASP A 157 24.02 7.06 9.51
C ASP A 157 24.03 5.70 8.79
N ASP A 158 23.30 4.71 9.32
CA ASP A 158 23.16 3.38 8.71
C ASP A 158 22.22 3.33 7.49
N ALA A 159 21.65 4.47 7.09
CA ALA A 159 20.74 4.59 5.97
C ALA A 159 21.42 5.16 4.72
N VAL A 160 20.80 4.92 3.57
CA VAL A 160 21.24 5.36 2.24
C VAL A 160 20.04 5.81 1.41
N TRP A 161 20.27 6.78 0.53
CA TRP A 161 19.33 7.15 -0.53
C TRP A 161 19.53 6.21 -1.72
N ILE A 162 18.44 5.59 -2.18
CA ILE A 162 18.41 4.64 -3.28
C ILE A 162 17.54 5.18 -4.42
N ASN A 163 18.05 5.12 -5.64
CA ASN A 163 17.30 5.46 -6.84
C ASN A 163 16.44 4.28 -7.30
N ARG A 164 15.26 4.13 -6.69
CA ARG A 164 14.28 3.10 -7.07
C ARG A 164 13.64 3.38 -8.44
N SER A 165 13.67 4.62 -8.94
CA SER A 165 13.21 4.96 -10.29
C SER A 165 14.14 4.42 -11.38
N GLU A 166 15.44 4.46 -11.14
CA GLU A 166 16.44 3.83 -12.00
C GLU A 166 16.42 2.31 -11.88
N ALA A 167 16.28 1.77 -10.67
CA ALA A 167 16.08 0.33 -10.46
C ALA A 167 14.85 -0.19 -11.25
N PHE A 168 13.76 0.59 -11.26
CA PHE A 168 12.58 0.28 -12.05
C PHE A 168 12.88 0.31 -13.55
N ASP A 169 13.61 1.31 -14.03
CA ASP A 169 13.93 1.42 -15.46
C ASP A 169 14.81 0.26 -15.94
N GLU A 170 15.78 -0.19 -15.13
CA GLU A 170 16.61 -1.37 -15.45
C GLU A 170 15.76 -2.63 -15.56
N VAL A 171 14.84 -2.84 -14.61
CA VAL A 171 13.88 -3.94 -14.69
C VAL A 171 13.01 -3.78 -15.94
N ALA A 172 12.49 -2.58 -16.21
CA ALA A 172 11.61 -2.32 -17.34
C ALA A 172 12.28 -2.54 -18.71
N LYS A 173 13.61 -2.50 -18.84
CA LYS A 173 14.29 -2.91 -20.09
C LYS A 173 14.06 -4.39 -20.43
N THR A 174 13.90 -5.21 -19.39
CA THR A 174 13.70 -6.67 -19.53
C THR A 174 12.22 -7.07 -19.59
N LEU A 175 11.30 -6.10 -19.41
CA LEU A 175 9.87 -6.33 -19.32
C LEU A 175 9.15 -5.50 -20.41
N ASP A 176 8.42 -6.15 -21.32
CA ASP A 176 7.78 -5.57 -22.53
C ASP A 176 7.01 -4.23 -22.38
N GLY A 177 7.73 -3.11 -22.23
CA GLY A 177 7.33 -1.70 -22.40
C GLY A 177 6.19 -1.12 -21.54
N LYS A 178 5.23 -1.92 -21.07
CA LYS A 178 3.94 -1.52 -20.45
C LYS A 178 3.98 -1.51 -18.91
N VAL A 179 5.18 -1.55 -18.34
CA VAL A 179 5.41 -1.83 -16.93
C VAL A 179 4.99 -0.68 -16.02
N ARG A 180 4.99 0.58 -16.51
CA ARG A 180 4.69 1.75 -15.67
C ARG A 180 3.23 1.82 -15.24
N LYS A 181 2.32 1.56 -16.18
CA LYS A 181 0.88 1.42 -15.91
C LYS A 181 0.65 0.26 -14.94
N TYR A 182 1.32 -0.87 -15.16
CA TYR A 182 1.27 -2.01 -14.26
C TYR A 182 1.75 -1.65 -12.85
N ALA A 183 2.90 -0.98 -12.72
CA ALA A 183 3.46 -0.55 -11.44
C ALA A 183 2.47 0.33 -10.66
N SER A 184 1.89 1.33 -11.32
CA SER A 184 0.82 2.15 -10.72
C SER A 184 -0.37 1.28 -10.30
N THR A 185 -0.84 0.36 -11.14
CA THR A 185 -1.96 -0.54 -10.78
C THR A 185 -1.63 -1.39 -9.56
N GLN A 186 -0.44 -1.99 -9.48
CA GLN A 186 -0.05 -2.84 -8.36
C GLN A 186 0.06 -2.03 -7.06
N ILE A 187 0.77 -0.89 -7.08
CA ILE A 187 0.92 -0.03 -5.91
C ILE A 187 -0.46 0.40 -5.39
N MET A 188 -1.36 0.84 -6.28
CA MET A 188 -2.69 1.28 -5.84
C MET A 188 -3.58 0.11 -5.37
N SER A 189 -3.39 -1.10 -5.91
CA SER A 189 -4.13 -2.29 -5.45
C SER A 189 -3.71 -2.77 -4.06
N PHE A 190 -2.44 -2.58 -3.69
CA PHE A 190 -1.92 -3.00 -2.39
C PHE A 190 -2.10 -1.93 -1.31
N PHE A 191 -1.87 -0.65 -1.65
CA PHE A 191 -1.63 0.36 -0.62
C PHE A 191 -2.73 1.40 -0.46
N SER A 192 -3.54 1.65 -1.50
CA SER A 192 -4.76 2.49 -1.51
C SER A 192 -4.96 3.12 -2.90
N PRO A 193 -6.17 3.61 -3.24
CA PRO A 193 -6.40 4.42 -4.43
C PRO A 193 -5.45 5.62 -4.52
N LYS A 194 -5.16 6.07 -5.76
CA LYS A 194 -4.17 7.13 -6.06
C LYS A 194 -4.32 8.41 -5.25
N ASP A 195 -5.57 8.82 -5.01
CA ASP A 195 -5.94 10.05 -4.32
C ASP A 195 -5.69 9.96 -2.80
N VAL A 196 -5.74 8.75 -2.24
CA VAL A 196 -5.41 8.48 -0.84
C VAL A 196 -3.90 8.24 -0.69
N TYR A 197 -3.30 7.50 -1.61
CA TYR A 197 -1.87 7.17 -1.60
C TYR A 197 -0.99 8.43 -1.62
N LEU A 198 -1.38 9.43 -2.44
CA LEU A 198 -0.63 10.68 -2.63
C LEU A 198 -1.18 11.88 -1.84
N ARG A 199 -2.01 11.66 -0.83
CA ARG A 199 -2.53 12.71 0.07
C ARG A 199 -1.85 12.65 1.43
N LEU A 200 -1.38 13.77 1.95
CA LEU A 200 -0.85 13.85 3.32
C LEU A 200 -1.99 13.69 4.35
N PRO A 201 -1.75 13.05 5.50
CA PRO A 201 -2.73 13.01 6.59
C PRO A 201 -2.97 14.42 7.14
N SER A 202 -4.20 14.67 7.56
CA SER A 202 -4.57 15.83 8.39
C SER A 202 -4.24 15.56 9.85
N PHE A 203 -3.78 16.59 10.56
CA PHE A 203 -3.75 16.61 12.02
C PHE A 203 -5.02 17.31 12.49
N SER A 204 -5.89 16.60 13.19
CA SER A 204 -7.09 17.16 13.80
C SER A 204 -6.96 17.07 15.32
N GLY A 205 -6.82 18.21 15.99
CA GLY A 205 -6.88 18.31 17.45
C GLY A 205 -5.53 18.52 18.15
N ASP A 206 -5.62 19.00 19.40
CA ASP A 206 -4.52 19.48 20.26
C ASP A 206 -3.58 18.39 20.81
N ASP A 207 -3.79 17.13 20.45
CA ASP A 207 -2.92 16.01 20.83
C ASP A 207 -2.03 15.60 19.64
N GLU A 208 -0.72 15.81 19.80
CA GLU A 208 0.34 15.36 18.86
C GLU A 208 0.34 13.83 18.61
N SER A 209 -0.54 13.07 19.28
CA SER A 209 -0.64 11.61 19.22
C SER A 209 -1.75 11.05 18.33
N GLU A 210 -2.77 11.83 17.96
CA GLU A 210 -3.90 11.31 17.16
C GLU A 210 -3.93 11.89 15.75
N ILE A 211 -3.09 11.30 14.90
CA ILE A 211 -3.26 11.42 13.45
C ILE A 211 -4.40 10.47 13.06
N GLU A 212 -5.44 10.98 12.42
CA GLU A 212 -6.43 10.16 11.71
C GLU A 212 -5.72 9.36 10.61
N THR A 213 -5.14 8.22 10.97
CA THR A 213 -4.95 7.14 10.01
C THR A 213 -6.34 6.62 9.69
N ALA A 214 -6.76 6.80 8.44
CA ALA A 214 -7.94 6.14 7.89
C ALA A 214 -8.04 4.70 8.42
N SER A 215 -9.02 4.49 9.30
CA SER A 215 -9.43 3.28 10.05
C SER A 215 -8.37 2.26 10.47
N ASN A 216 -8.56 1.67 11.66
CA ASN A 216 -7.89 0.44 12.09
C ASN A 216 -8.21 -0.78 11.19
N ASP A 217 -9.03 -0.62 10.15
CA ASP A 217 -9.29 -1.61 9.09
C ASP A 217 -8.30 -1.42 7.93
N GLY A 218 -6.99 -1.41 8.23
CA GLY A 218 -5.96 -1.44 7.19
C GLY A 218 -6.23 -2.59 6.21
N PRO A 219 -5.80 -2.48 4.94
CA PRO A 219 -6.09 -3.50 3.94
C PRO A 219 -5.66 -4.87 4.46
N GLU A 220 -6.51 -5.87 4.29
CA GLU A 220 -6.20 -7.25 4.64
C GLU A 220 -5.12 -7.76 3.66
N PHE A 221 -3.86 -7.36 3.91
CA PHE A 221 -2.70 -7.61 3.05
C PHE A 221 -2.54 -9.11 2.76
N ARG A 222 -2.96 -9.97 3.68
CA ARG A 222 -3.01 -11.42 3.48
C ARG A 222 -3.93 -11.81 2.33
N THR A 223 -5.13 -11.24 2.27
CA THR A 223 -6.11 -11.49 1.21
C THR A 223 -5.61 -10.91 -0.12
N LEU A 224 -5.05 -9.69 -0.11
CA LEU A 224 -4.46 -9.06 -1.30
C LEU A 224 -3.28 -9.87 -1.84
N ALA A 225 -2.36 -10.27 -0.98
CA ALA A 225 -1.19 -11.07 -1.33
C ALA A 225 -1.59 -12.44 -1.86
N ARG A 226 -2.53 -13.14 -1.20
CA ARG A 226 -3.06 -14.42 -1.68
C ARG A 226 -3.70 -14.30 -3.06
N ASN A 227 -4.55 -13.30 -3.25
CA ASN A 227 -5.19 -13.05 -4.53
C ASN A 227 -4.15 -12.77 -5.62
N TRP A 228 -3.14 -11.96 -5.31
CA TRP A 228 -2.06 -11.63 -6.24
C TRP A 228 -1.25 -12.88 -6.60
N VAL A 229 -0.75 -13.63 -5.62
CA VAL A 229 0.06 -14.85 -5.84
C VAL A 229 -0.73 -15.89 -6.62
N SER A 230 -1.99 -16.15 -6.24
CA SER A 230 -2.85 -17.09 -6.94
C SER A 230 -3.10 -16.67 -8.39
N THR A 231 -3.33 -15.37 -8.64
CA THR A 231 -3.58 -14.84 -9.99
C THR A 231 -2.34 -14.94 -10.88
N ASN A 232 -1.18 -14.60 -10.33
CA ASN A 232 0.07 -14.40 -11.08
C ASN A 232 0.93 -15.66 -11.17
N PHE A 233 0.98 -16.49 -10.12
CA PHE A 233 1.83 -17.70 -10.07
C PHE A 233 1.06 -19.01 -10.18
N GLY A 234 -0.25 -18.99 -9.91
CA GLY A 234 -1.10 -20.18 -9.95
C GLY A 234 -1.38 -20.70 -11.36
N THR A 235 -1.71 -21.99 -11.45
CA THR A 235 -2.04 -22.71 -12.69
C THR A 235 -3.50 -23.07 -12.84
N GLY A 236 -4.33 -22.79 -11.83
CA GLY A 236 -5.75 -23.16 -11.85
C GLY A 236 -6.43 -22.65 -13.12
N GLN A 237 -7.21 -23.52 -13.78
CA GLN A 237 -8.09 -23.10 -14.87
C GLN A 237 -8.95 -21.95 -14.37
N LYS A 238 -8.76 -20.77 -14.97
CA LYS A 238 -9.44 -19.56 -14.53
C LYS A 238 -10.86 -19.58 -15.09
N SER A 239 -11.82 -19.22 -14.25
CA SER A 239 -13.21 -19.03 -14.68
C SER A 239 -13.24 -17.91 -15.74
N ASP A 240 -13.83 -18.18 -16.89
CA ASP A 240 -13.97 -17.22 -17.99
C ASP A 240 -14.95 -16.10 -17.59
N PRO A 241 -14.44 -14.88 -17.30
CA PRO A 241 -15.30 -13.79 -16.85
C PRO A 241 -16.24 -13.31 -17.96
N GLU A 242 -15.88 -13.45 -19.24
CA GLU A 242 -16.74 -13.03 -20.35
C GLU A 242 -17.93 -13.96 -20.47
N THR A 243 -17.69 -15.27 -20.40
CA THR A 243 -18.76 -16.28 -20.35
C THR A 243 -19.66 -16.06 -19.14
N ILE A 244 -19.10 -15.88 -17.93
CA ILE A 244 -19.91 -15.64 -16.72
C ILE A 244 -20.79 -14.39 -16.89
N VAL A 245 -20.22 -13.27 -17.35
CA VAL A 245 -20.97 -12.01 -17.54
C VAL A 245 -22.06 -12.19 -18.59
N LYS A 246 -21.77 -12.87 -19.70
CA LYS A 246 -22.73 -13.17 -20.76
C LYS A 246 -23.92 -13.96 -20.22
N GLN A 247 -23.66 -15.07 -19.52
CA GLN A 247 -24.72 -15.94 -19.01
C GLN A 247 -25.55 -15.26 -17.91
N LEU A 248 -24.92 -14.54 -16.98
CA LEU A 248 -25.65 -13.78 -15.95
C LEU A 248 -26.54 -12.70 -16.55
N ARG A 249 -26.09 -11.98 -17.59
CA ARG A 249 -26.92 -10.97 -18.27
C ARG A 249 -28.14 -11.58 -18.95
N ILE A 250 -28.02 -12.77 -19.56
CA ILE A 250 -29.15 -13.51 -20.13
C ILE A 250 -30.19 -13.76 -19.03
N LEU A 251 -29.77 -14.26 -17.87
CA LEU A 251 -30.66 -14.56 -16.74
C LEU A 251 -31.27 -13.31 -16.09
N THR A 252 -30.51 -12.21 -15.98
CA THR A 252 -31.02 -10.93 -15.47
C THR A 252 -32.05 -10.29 -16.41
N SER A 253 -31.86 -10.41 -17.73
CA SER A 253 -32.78 -9.84 -18.73
C SER A 253 -34.05 -10.68 -18.98
N ALA A 254 -34.08 -11.92 -18.48
CA ALA A 254 -35.21 -12.81 -18.64
C ALA A 254 -36.41 -12.39 -17.78
N ASN A 255 -37.63 -12.58 -18.31
CA ASN A 255 -38.84 -12.48 -17.49
C ASN A 255 -39.01 -13.76 -16.66
N LEU A 256 -38.40 -13.78 -15.47
CA LEU A 256 -38.43 -14.94 -14.57
C LEU A 256 -39.64 -14.95 -13.62
N LYS A 257 -40.37 -13.84 -13.50
CA LYS A 257 -41.49 -13.71 -12.54
C LYS A 257 -42.64 -14.67 -12.82
N HIS A 258 -42.83 -15.09 -14.07
CA HIS A 258 -43.90 -16.01 -14.44
C HIS A 258 -43.73 -17.42 -13.81
N PHE A 259 -42.52 -17.74 -13.34
CA PHE A 259 -42.20 -19.02 -12.70
C PHE A 259 -42.47 -19.04 -11.20
N GLU A 260 -43.21 -18.05 -10.67
CA GLU A 260 -43.70 -18.06 -9.29
C GLU A 260 -44.46 -19.35 -8.98
N GLY A 261 -44.24 -19.88 -7.78
CA GLY A 261 -44.94 -21.07 -7.29
C GLY A 261 -44.42 -22.39 -7.86
N LEU A 262 -43.46 -22.36 -8.80
CA LEU A 262 -42.79 -23.57 -9.25
C LEU A 262 -41.89 -24.14 -8.16
N SER A 263 -41.70 -25.45 -8.21
CA SER A 263 -40.70 -26.11 -7.39
C SER A 263 -39.30 -25.60 -7.75
N ARG A 264 -38.40 -25.61 -6.77
CA ARG A 264 -37.01 -25.17 -6.97
C ARG A 264 -36.33 -25.92 -8.13
N GLY A 265 -36.58 -27.22 -8.27
CA GLY A 265 -36.01 -28.05 -9.34
C GLY A 265 -36.50 -27.62 -10.73
N SER A 266 -37.81 -27.41 -10.89
CA SER A 266 -38.38 -26.93 -12.16
C SER A 266 -37.89 -25.53 -12.52
N PHE A 267 -37.76 -24.64 -11.54
CA PHE A 267 -37.20 -23.31 -11.77
C PHE A 267 -35.73 -23.38 -12.23
N ILE A 268 -34.90 -24.23 -11.63
CA ILE A 268 -33.50 -24.42 -12.04
C ILE A 268 -33.41 -24.97 -13.47
N LYS A 269 -34.27 -25.93 -13.83
CA LYS A 269 -34.36 -26.46 -15.20
C LYS A 269 -34.65 -25.36 -16.23
N GLU A 270 -35.55 -24.44 -15.92
CA GLU A 270 -35.85 -23.28 -16.78
C GLU A 270 -34.65 -22.32 -16.92
N LEU A 271 -33.89 -22.11 -15.83
CA LEU A 271 -32.66 -21.32 -15.89
C LEU A 271 -31.61 -21.99 -16.79
N CYS A 272 -31.41 -23.31 -16.68
CA CYS A 272 -30.52 -24.08 -17.57
C CYS A 272 -30.92 -23.95 -19.04
N GLY A 273 -32.22 -24.06 -19.33
CA GLY A 273 -32.76 -23.90 -20.69
C GLY A 273 -32.46 -22.52 -21.27
N ARG A 274 -32.57 -21.46 -20.47
CA ARG A 274 -32.31 -20.08 -20.92
C ARG A 274 -30.85 -19.80 -21.28
N ILE A 275 -29.90 -20.49 -20.65
CA ILE A 275 -28.47 -20.38 -20.97
C ILE A 275 -27.99 -21.49 -21.93
N ASN A 276 -28.92 -22.27 -22.49
CA ASN A 276 -28.69 -23.36 -23.45
C ASN A 276 -27.72 -24.43 -22.94
N VAL A 277 -27.92 -24.88 -21.69
CA VAL A 277 -27.08 -25.89 -21.04
C VAL A 277 -27.87 -27.17 -20.87
N GLN A 278 -27.26 -28.30 -21.24
CA GLN A 278 -27.88 -29.61 -21.08
C GLN A 278 -27.75 -30.08 -19.63
N GLY A 279 -28.82 -29.93 -18.87
CA GLY A 279 -28.98 -30.45 -17.51
C GLY A 279 -30.13 -29.77 -16.77
N GLU A 280 -30.59 -30.38 -15.68
CA GLU A 280 -31.83 -29.97 -14.98
C GLU A 280 -31.60 -29.66 -13.50
N ASP A 281 -30.34 -29.65 -13.06
CA ASP A 281 -29.96 -29.48 -11.66
C ASP A 281 -29.05 -28.25 -11.43
N SER A 282 -28.80 -27.96 -10.16
CA SER A 282 -27.97 -26.82 -9.75
C SER A 282 -26.53 -26.96 -10.28
N ASP A 283 -26.01 -28.19 -10.43
CA ASP A 283 -24.65 -28.42 -10.91
C ASP A 283 -24.49 -28.15 -12.41
N ALA A 284 -25.48 -28.51 -13.21
CA ALA A 284 -25.57 -28.14 -14.62
C ALA A 284 -25.64 -26.62 -14.78
N LEU A 285 -26.51 -25.94 -14.01
CA LEU A 285 -26.63 -24.48 -14.04
C LEU A 285 -25.30 -23.81 -13.65
N ARG A 286 -24.65 -24.31 -12.60
CA ARG A 286 -23.34 -23.80 -12.13
C ARG A 286 -22.26 -23.95 -13.19
N SER A 287 -22.15 -25.13 -13.79
CA SER A 287 -21.19 -25.42 -14.86
C SER A 287 -21.46 -24.54 -16.09
N GLY A 288 -22.74 -24.43 -16.46
CA GLY A 288 -23.23 -23.62 -17.58
C GLY A 288 -22.95 -22.13 -17.47
N ILE A 289 -23.08 -21.56 -16.27
CA ILE A 289 -22.70 -20.17 -15.99
C ILE A 289 -21.17 -20.00 -15.97
N GLY A 290 -20.41 -21.07 -15.76
CA GLY A 290 -18.94 -21.03 -15.64
C GLY A 290 -18.46 -20.86 -14.19
N TRP A 291 -19.28 -21.19 -13.20
CA TRP A 291 -18.87 -21.26 -11.79
C TRP A 291 -18.14 -22.57 -11.46
N SER A 292 -17.08 -22.87 -12.22
CA SER A 292 -16.37 -24.16 -12.18
C SER A 292 -15.29 -24.26 -11.08
N THR A 293 -14.93 -23.16 -10.41
CA THR A 293 -13.76 -23.13 -9.52
C THR A 293 -13.93 -22.26 -8.27
N GLY A 294 -13.45 -22.73 -7.12
CA GLY A 294 -13.20 -21.92 -5.92
C GLY A 294 -14.39 -21.74 -4.97
N ARG A 295 -14.35 -20.65 -4.17
CA ARG A 295 -15.41 -20.28 -3.22
C ARG A 295 -16.75 -20.10 -3.96
N PRO A 296 -17.89 -20.55 -3.39
CA PRO A 296 -19.20 -20.33 -4.00
C PRO A 296 -19.42 -18.86 -4.35
N SER A 297 -19.84 -18.59 -5.59
CA SER A 297 -20.23 -17.24 -6.02
C SER A 297 -21.48 -16.79 -5.29
N LYS A 298 -21.74 -15.47 -5.26
CA LYS A 298 -22.96 -14.93 -4.64
C LYS A 298 -24.19 -15.48 -5.34
N GLY A 299 -24.16 -15.56 -6.68
CA GLY A 299 -25.22 -16.17 -7.47
C GLY A 299 -25.44 -17.65 -7.13
N ARG A 300 -24.36 -18.44 -6.93
CA ARG A 300 -24.46 -19.84 -6.53
C ARG A 300 -25.12 -19.99 -5.15
N VAL A 301 -24.68 -19.21 -4.17
CA VAL A 301 -25.27 -19.22 -2.82
C VAL A 301 -26.75 -18.82 -2.87
N ALA A 302 -27.09 -17.85 -3.71
CA ALA A 302 -28.48 -17.42 -3.88
C ALA A 302 -29.36 -18.53 -4.49
N ILE A 303 -28.88 -19.27 -5.49
CA ILE A 303 -29.58 -20.44 -6.04
C ILE A 303 -29.78 -21.52 -4.98
N ASP A 304 -28.73 -21.82 -4.22
CA ASP A 304 -28.77 -22.85 -3.18
C ASP A 304 -29.74 -22.50 -2.04
N SER A 305 -29.95 -21.19 -1.80
CA SER A 305 -30.82 -20.65 -0.77
C SER A 305 -32.24 -20.33 -1.25
N LEU A 306 -32.62 -20.70 -2.48
CA LEU A 306 -33.96 -20.45 -3.00
C LEU A 306 -35.02 -21.20 -2.18
N PRO A 307 -36.16 -20.55 -1.86
CA PRO A 307 -37.29 -21.23 -1.24
C PRO A 307 -37.92 -22.24 -2.21
N ASP A 308 -38.61 -23.23 -1.65
CA ASP A 308 -39.36 -24.24 -2.40
C ASP A 308 -40.79 -24.30 -1.83
N PRO A 309 -41.81 -23.80 -2.54
CA PRO A 309 -41.79 -23.24 -3.90
C PRO A 309 -41.14 -21.84 -4.00
N VAL A 310 -40.75 -21.46 -5.21
CA VAL A 310 -40.03 -20.19 -5.46
C VAL A 310 -41.00 -18.99 -5.41
N SER A 311 -40.65 -17.95 -4.65
CA SER A 311 -41.42 -16.69 -4.55
C SER A 311 -40.94 -15.60 -5.50
N VAL A 312 -41.79 -14.61 -5.80
CA VAL A 312 -41.43 -13.45 -6.63
C VAL A 312 -40.31 -12.62 -6.01
N GLU A 313 -40.32 -12.44 -4.69
CA GLU A 313 -39.26 -11.72 -3.97
C GLU A 313 -37.92 -12.43 -4.10
N ALA A 314 -37.91 -13.77 -4.03
CA ALA A 314 -36.72 -14.57 -4.21
C ALA A 314 -36.17 -14.45 -5.65
N ILE A 315 -37.05 -14.45 -6.65
CA ILE A 315 -36.68 -14.24 -8.06
C ILE A 315 -36.06 -12.86 -8.29
N LEU A 316 -36.68 -11.80 -7.77
CA LEU A 316 -36.18 -10.43 -7.89
C LEU A 316 -34.82 -10.27 -7.21
N THR A 317 -34.67 -10.83 -6.01
CA THR A 317 -33.40 -10.82 -5.27
C THR A 317 -32.32 -11.56 -6.04
N LEU A 318 -32.65 -12.72 -6.62
CA LEU A 318 -31.72 -13.48 -7.45
C LEU A 318 -31.25 -12.69 -8.68
N GLN A 319 -32.17 -12.05 -9.40
CA GLN A 319 -31.85 -11.24 -10.57
C GLN A 319 -30.97 -10.03 -10.22
N GLN A 320 -31.22 -9.40 -9.06
CA GLN A 320 -30.38 -8.33 -8.53
C GLN A 320 -28.96 -8.84 -8.23
N ILE A 321 -28.83 -9.99 -7.56
CA ILE A 321 -27.53 -10.61 -7.27
C ILE A 321 -26.76 -10.95 -8.56
N PHE A 322 -27.45 -11.49 -9.57
CA PHE A 322 -26.84 -11.77 -10.88
C PHE A 322 -26.36 -10.49 -11.57
N SER A 323 -27.16 -9.42 -11.52
CA SER A 323 -26.80 -8.11 -12.07
C SER A 323 -25.55 -7.53 -11.40
N GLU A 324 -25.51 -7.54 -10.07
CA GLU A 324 -24.35 -7.08 -9.28
C GLU A 324 -23.10 -7.92 -9.57
N GLU A 325 -23.25 -9.25 -9.63
CA GLU A 325 -22.13 -10.15 -9.93
C GLU A 325 -21.60 -9.93 -11.36
N ALA A 326 -22.48 -9.77 -12.35
CA ALA A 326 -22.09 -9.46 -13.73
C ALA A 326 -21.36 -8.11 -13.81
N GLY A 327 -21.85 -7.07 -13.14
CA GLY A 327 -21.18 -5.76 -13.06
C GLY A 327 -19.79 -5.84 -12.41
N ALA A 328 -19.68 -6.59 -11.30
CA ALA A 328 -18.43 -6.81 -10.59
C ALA A 328 -17.42 -7.65 -11.40
N LYS A 329 -17.88 -8.57 -12.25
CA LYS A 329 -17.01 -9.38 -13.13
C LYS A 329 -16.60 -8.63 -14.38
N GLN A 330 -17.50 -7.85 -14.99
CA GLN A 330 -17.22 -7.02 -16.15
C GLN A 330 -16.16 -5.96 -15.85
N SER A 331 -16.23 -5.31 -14.68
CA SER A 331 -15.21 -4.36 -14.24
C SER A 331 -13.84 -5.01 -13.99
N LYS A 332 -13.79 -6.33 -13.83
CA LYS A 332 -12.57 -7.12 -13.58
C LYS A 332 -12.04 -7.86 -14.82
N SER A 333 -12.75 -7.91 -15.94
CA SER A 333 -12.32 -8.65 -17.15
C SER A 333 -11.08 -8.02 -17.78
N ASN A 334 -10.96 -6.68 -17.75
CA ASN A 334 -9.82 -5.94 -18.32
C ASN A 334 -8.61 -5.81 -17.38
N THR A 335 -8.63 -6.42 -16.19
CA THR A 335 -7.58 -6.26 -15.15
C THR A 335 -6.80 -7.54 -14.84
N ARG A 336 -7.05 -8.64 -15.56
CA ARG A 336 -6.49 -9.97 -15.26
C ARG A 336 -5.48 -10.48 -16.29
N ASP A 337 -4.89 -9.57 -17.06
CA ASP A 337 -3.75 -9.91 -17.90
C ASP A 337 -2.54 -10.16 -17.01
N VAL A 338 -2.12 -11.43 -16.90
CA VAL A 338 -0.93 -11.80 -16.13
C VAL A 338 0.26 -11.49 -17.02
N PRO A 339 1.15 -10.57 -16.63
CA PRO A 339 2.26 -10.22 -17.48
C PRO A 339 3.14 -11.42 -17.79
N GLU A 340 3.62 -11.54 -19.02
CA GLU A 340 4.45 -12.66 -19.49
C GLU A 340 5.75 -12.83 -18.69
N TRP A 341 6.24 -11.78 -18.04
CA TRP A 341 7.43 -11.79 -17.21
C TRP A 341 7.22 -12.33 -15.79
N THR A 342 5.97 -12.52 -15.38
CA THR A 342 5.61 -12.99 -14.04
C THR A 342 6.31 -14.32 -13.66
N PRO A 343 6.47 -15.31 -14.56
CA PRO A 343 7.27 -16.50 -14.29
C PRO A 343 8.73 -16.21 -13.97
N CYS A 344 9.35 -15.20 -14.60
CA CYS A 344 10.73 -14.79 -14.28
C CYS A 344 10.82 -14.20 -12.87
N LEU A 345 9.84 -13.37 -12.48
CA LEU A 345 9.75 -12.87 -11.10
C LEU A 345 9.61 -14.03 -10.10
N ARG A 346 8.73 -15.00 -10.39
CA ARG A 346 8.56 -16.19 -9.55
C ARG A 346 9.88 -16.94 -9.39
N GLN A 347 10.57 -17.23 -10.49
CA GLN A 347 11.86 -17.95 -10.46
C GLN A 347 12.92 -17.19 -9.66
N ARG A 348 12.97 -15.86 -9.78
CA ARG A 348 13.87 -15.05 -8.95
C ARG A 348 13.56 -15.20 -7.47
N ILE A 349 12.29 -15.16 -7.08
CA ILE A 349 11.89 -15.32 -5.67
C ILE A 349 12.19 -16.74 -5.17
N GLU A 350 11.93 -17.77 -5.99
CA GLU A 350 12.29 -19.17 -5.69
C GLU A 350 13.79 -19.31 -5.40
N ASN A 351 14.64 -18.70 -6.22
CA ASN A 351 16.09 -18.71 -6.04
C ASN A 351 16.53 -17.98 -4.76
N GLU A 352 15.91 -16.84 -4.44
CA GLU A 352 16.24 -16.06 -3.25
C GLU A 352 15.82 -16.78 -1.96
N CYS A 353 14.59 -17.31 -1.90
CA CYS A 353 14.10 -17.98 -0.70
C CYS A 353 14.56 -19.44 -0.60
N GLY A 354 15.08 -20.03 -1.67
CA GLY A 354 15.49 -21.44 -1.72
C GLY A 354 14.31 -22.42 -1.66
N MET A 355 13.09 -21.95 -1.94
CA MET A 355 11.86 -22.74 -1.87
C MET A 355 11.10 -22.65 -3.20
N PRO A 356 10.94 -23.75 -3.95
CA PRO A 356 10.19 -23.72 -5.19
C PRO A 356 8.72 -23.36 -4.91
N PHE A 357 8.06 -22.64 -5.81
CA PHE A 357 6.63 -22.38 -5.70
C PHE A 357 5.83 -23.67 -5.92
N ARG A 358 6.28 -24.52 -6.85
CA ARG A 358 5.67 -25.83 -7.15
C ARG A 358 6.50 -26.95 -6.54
N GLY A 359 5.93 -27.65 -5.57
CA GLY A 359 6.47 -28.89 -5.00
C GLY A 359 5.47 -30.03 -5.19
N THR A 360 5.28 -30.84 -4.13
CA THR A 360 4.17 -31.81 -4.04
C THR A 360 2.79 -31.14 -4.08
N ARG A 361 2.75 -29.86 -3.69
CA ARG A 361 1.63 -28.94 -3.86
C ARG A 361 2.16 -27.56 -4.26
N ASP A 362 1.27 -26.69 -4.70
CA ASP A 362 1.59 -25.27 -4.84
C ASP A 362 1.73 -24.62 -3.45
N HIS A 363 2.85 -23.93 -3.23
CA HIS A 363 3.14 -23.19 -2.00
C HIS A 363 2.51 -21.79 -2.01
N THR A 364 1.25 -21.71 -2.46
CA THR A 364 0.52 -20.43 -2.57
C THR A 364 0.47 -19.72 -1.23
N ASP A 365 0.20 -20.45 -0.15
CA ASP A 365 0.00 -19.90 1.19
C ASP A 365 1.30 -19.31 1.73
N GLU A 366 2.41 -20.03 1.58
CA GLU A 366 3.74 -19.60 2.02
C GLU A 366 4.19 -18.35 1.27
N TYR A 367 4.04 -18.33 -0.05
CA TYR A 367 4.36 -17.15 -0.87
C TYR A 367 3.46 -15.95 -0.54
N SER A 368 2.19 -16.20 -0.21
CA SER A 368 1.26 -15.15 0.21
C SER A 368 1.67 -14.53 1.54
N VAL A 369 2.17 -15.32 2.49
CA VAL A 369 2.70 -14.83 3.77
C VAL A 369 3.94 -13.97 3.54
N MET A 370 4.87 -14.40 2.67
CA MET A 370 6.07 -13.61 2.35
C MET A 370 5.71 -12.26 1.71
N LEU A 371 4.75 -12.24 0.77
CA LEU A 371 4.28 -11.01 0.14
C LEU A 371 3.46 -10.12 1.11
N ASP A 372 2.64 -10.70 2.00
CA ASP A 372 1.94 -9.96 3.06
C ASP A 372 2.93 -9.23 3.97
N HIS A 373 3.97 -9.94 4.46
CA HIS A 373 5.02 -9.34 5.27
C HIS A 373 5.74 -8.21 4.53
N ALA A 374 6.10 -8.43 3.26
CA ALA A 374 6.69 -7.40 2.42
C ALA A 374 5.80 -6.15 2.28
N ALA A 375 4.52 -6.35 1.95
CA ALA A 375 3.55 -5.28 1.79
C ALA A 375 3.35 -4.48 3.08
N ARG A 376 3.24 -5.14 4.24
CA ARG A 376 3.16 -4.46 5.54
C ARG A 376 4.36 -3.55 5.79
N ARG A 377 5.58 -4.03 5.51
CA ARG A 377 6.82 -3.24 5.68
C ARG A 377 6.83 -2.02 4.76
N VAL A 378 6.52 -2.20 3.48
CA VAL A 378 6.46 -1.09 2.51
C VAL A 378 5.37 -0.08 2.86
N SER A 379 4.19 -0.56 3.27
CA SER A 379 3.08 0.29 3.72
C SER A 379 3.47 1.14 4.94
N MET A 380 4.09 0.53 5.95
CA MET A 380 4.58 1.25 7.13
C MET A 380 5.58 2.34 6.73
N THR A 381 6.54 2.05 5.84
CA THR A 381 7.49 3.04 5.35
C THR A 381 6.79 4.22 4.68
N HIS A 382 5.81 3.96 3.80
CA HIS A 382 5.06 5.03 3.13
C HIS A 382 4.24 5.86 4.12
N THR A 383 3.62 5.23 5.12
CA THR A 383 2.91 5.92 6.20
C THR A 383 3.83 6.84 7.00
N TRP A 384 5.03 6.36 7.36
CA TRP A 384 6.01 7.20 8.06
C TRP A 384 6.49 8.38 7.21
N ILE A 385 6.70 8.18 5.91
CA ILE A 385 7.04 9.26 4.97
C ILE A 385 5.94 10.32 4.95
N LYS A 386 4.67 9.90 4.81
CA LYS A 386 3.51 10.81 4.82
C LYS A 386 3.40 11.57 6.13
N ARG A 387 3.59 10.91 7.28
CA ARG A 387 3.57 11.54 8.61
C ARG A 387 4.69 12.56 8.78
N ALA A 388 5.91 12.20 8.39
CA ALA A 388 7.06 13.10 8.47
C ALA A 388 6.84 14.36 7.61
N GLU A 389 6.30 14.20 6.40
CA GLU A 389 6.03 15.34 5.52
C GLU A 389 4.87 16.20 6.01
N ALA A 390 3.78 15.59 6.50
CA ALA A 390 2.68 16.34 7.10
C ALA A 390 3.18 17.18 8.31
N LYS A 391 4.04 16.62 9.16
CA LYS A 391 4.64 17.36 10.27
C LYS A 391 5.54 18.50 9.80
N ARG A 392 6.28 18.33 8.69
CA ARG A 392 7.03 19.45 8.08
C ARG A 392 6.10 20.56 7.59
N ARG A 393 4.95 20.23 7.00
CA ARG A 393 3.95 21.21 6.57
C ARG A 393 3.39 22.03 7.73
N GLU A 394 3.13 21.36 8.85
CA GLU A 394 2.70 22.03 10.07
C GLU A 394 3.79 22.99 10.57
N PHE A 395 5.05 22.54 10.65
CA PHE A 395 6.16 23.41 11.00
C PHE A 395 6.35 24.59 10.04
N GLU A 396 6.20 24.39 8.73
CA GLU A 396 6.24 25.49 7.73
C GLU A 396 5.11 26.50 7.97
N LYS A 397 3.92 26.03 8.34
CA LYS A 397 2.76 26.89 8.64
C LYS A 397 2.98 27.67 9.94
N ASP A 398 3.47 27.01 10.97
CA ASP A 398 3.74 27.62 12.27
C ASP A 398 4.90 28.62 12.20
N ALA A 399 5.96 28.30 11.46
CA ALA A 399 7.08 29.20 11.23
C ALA A 399 6.64 30.52 10.58
N LYS A 400 5.64 30.49 9.67
CA LYS A 400 5.09 31.72 9.07
C LYS A 400 4.34 32.59 10.07
N ARG A 401 3.82 32.04 11.17
CA ARG A 401 3.14 32.82 12.22
C ARG A 401 4.09 33.73 12.98
N ILE A 402 5.40 33.46 12.97
CA ILE A 402 6.39 34.34 13.65
C ILE A 402 6.34 35.77 13.09
N GLY A 403 6.03 35.93 11.80
CA GLY A 403 5.89 37.25 11.17
C GLY A 403 4.66 38.04 11.65
N GLN A 404 3.74 37.42 12.39
CA GLN A 404 2.58 38.08 13.00
C GLN A 404 2.90 38.63 14.39
N VAL A 405 4.05 38.24 14.97
CA VAL A 405 4.50 38.72 16.27
C VAL A 405 5.21 40.06 16.07
N SER A 406 4.88 41.07 16.89
CA SER A 406 5.56 42.37 16.81
C SER A 406 7.04 42.23 17.14
N GLU A 407 7.89 43.03 16.50
CA GLU A 407 9.35 42.97 16.67
C GLU A 407 9.76 43.13 18.14
N LYS A 408 9.08 44.04 18.87
CA LYS A 408 9.30 44.25 20.31
C LYS A 408 9.00 43.01 21.14
N ALA A 409 7.89 42.32 20.85
CA ALA A 409 7.51 41.10 21.57
C ALA A 409 8.46 39.94 21.21
N ASN A 410 8.84 39.82 19.94
CA ASN A 410 9.77 38.79 19.49
C ASN A 410 11.15 38.96 20.17
N LYS A 411 11.69 40.19 20.16
CA LYS A 411 12.95 40.51 20.84
C LYS A 411 12.89 40.21 22.34
N TRP A 412 11.79 40.58 23.01
CA TRP A 412 11.62 40.29 24.43
C TRP A 412 11.59 38.79 24.72
N LEU A 413 10.91 37.99 23.88
CA LEU A 413 10.86 36.53 24.02
C LEU A 413 12.23 35.88 23.80
N ASP A 414 13.00 36.38 22.83
CA ASP A 414 14.38 35.95 22.58
C ASP A 414 15.30 36.27 23.76
N ASP A 415 15.26 37.51 24.26
CA ASP A 415 16.05 37.96 25.42
C ASP A 415 15.70 37.14 26.67
N PHE A 416 14.41 36.88 26.90
CA PHE A 416 13.94 36.01 27.98
C PHE A 416 14.49 34.58 27.86
N CYS A 417 14.44 33.99 26.67
CA CYS A 417 14.96 32.64 26.44
C CYS A 417 16.49 32.56 26.63
N GLN A 418 17.22 33.57 26.17
CA GLN A 418 18.67 33.66 26.37
C GLN A 418 19.04 33.77 27.85
N GLU A 419 18.37 34.65 28.58
CA GLU A 419 18.63 34.84 30.00
C GLU A 419 18.33 33.57 30.80
N ARG A 420 17.22 32.89 30.49
CA ARG A 420 16.88 31.60 31.12
C ARG A 420 17.89 30.51 30.79
N SER A 421 18.41 30.46 29.56
CA SER A 421 19.47 29.51 29.18
C SER A 421 20.72 29.73 30.03
N ARG A 422 21.13 30.99 30.20
CA ARG A 422 22.29 31.38 31.01
C ARG A 422 22.10 31.01 32.48
N ILE A 423 20.95 31.37 33.07
CA ILE A 423 20.64 31.09 34.47
C ILE A 423 20.60 29.59 34.76
N SER A 424 20.02 28.80 33.85
CA SER A 424 19.88 27.35 34.05
C SER A 424 21.12 26.54 33.72
N GLY A 425 22.16 27.15 33.14
CA GLY A 425 23.36 26.45 32.67
C GLY A 425 23.04 25.38 31.62
N ALA A 426 21.97 25.57 30.84
CA ALA A 426 21.50 24.57 29.89
C ALA A 426 22.49 24.41 28.73
N ILE A 427 22.82 23.15 28.40
CA ILE A 427 23.70 22.80 27.27
C ILE A 427 23.02 23.13 25.93
N GLU A 428 21.69 23.02 25.88
CA GLU A 428 20.88 23.46 24.75
C GLU A 428 20.12 24.75 25.11
N PRO A 429 19.87 25.65 24.14
CA PRO A 429 19.10 26.88 24.38
C PRO A 429 17.72 26.56 24.97
N TYR A 430 17.39 27.22 26.08
CA TYR A 430 16.06 27.18 26.66
C TYR A 430 15.04 27.73 25.65
N ARG A 431 13.94 26.98 25.47
CA ARG A 431 12.78 27.39 24.68
C ARG A 431 11.53 27.24 25.53
N ILE A 432 10.63 28.22 25.46
CA ILE A 432 9.31 28.12 26.10
C ILE A 432 8.54 26.98 25.43
N ARG A 433 8.21 25.94 26.19
CA ARG A 433 7.42 24.81 25.70
C ARG A 433 5.93 25.12 25.88
N ARG A 434 5.08 24.58 25.01
CA ARG A 434 3.61 24.74 25.09
C ARG A 434 3.04 24.42 26.49
N ARG A 435 3.59 23.39 27.15
CA ARG A 435 3.23 23.02 28.54
C ARG A 435 3.44 24.16 29.55
N ALA A 436 4.45 25.01 29.37
CA ALA A 436 4.70 26.16 30.24
C ALA A 436 3.66 27.27 30.07
N LEU A 437 2.86 27.22 29.00
CA LEU A 437 1.74 28.11 28.70
C LEU A 437 0.39 27.42 28.95
N GLY A 438 0.34 26.42 29.83
CA GLY A 438 -0.91 25.75 30.19
C GLY A 438 -1.96 26.76 30.70
N LYS A 439 -3.20 26.64 30.20
CA LYS A 439 -4.32 27.57 30.50
C LYS A 439 -4.07 29.03 30.11
N TRP A 440 -3.19 29.28 29.14
CA TRP A 440 -2.87 30.64 28.68
C TRP A 440 -4.11 31.48 28.35
N GLU A 441 -5.11 30.89 27.68
CA GLU A 441 -6.34 31.58 27.33
C GLU A 441 -7.14 32.03 28.57
N GLU A 442 -7.26 31.18 29.59
CA GLU A 442 -7.91 31.50 30.86
C GLU A 442 -7.18 32.66 31.57
N VAL A 443 -5.84 32.62 31.58
CA VAL A 443 -4.98 33.63 32.23
C VAL A 443 -5.08 34.98 31.51
N VAL A 444 -4.95 35.00 30.18
CA VAL A 444 -5.07 36.22 29.38
C VAL A 444 -6.46 36.82 29.53
N ALA A 445 -7.51 35.99 29.52
CA ALA A 445 -8.89 36.45 29.74
C ALA A 445 -9.13 36.99 31.16
N ALA A 446 -8.37 36.55 32.16
CA ALA A 446 -8.42 37.11 33.51
C ALA A 446 -7.67 38.46 33.60
N TRP A 447 -6.50 38.56 32.96
CA TRP A 447 -5.73 39.80 32.88
C TRP A 447 -6.50 40.90 32.18
N SER A 448 -7.15 40.60 31.04
CA SER A 448 -7.94 41.57 30.29
C SER A 448 -9.23 42.02 30.99
N ARG A 449 -9.66 41.33 32.05
CA ARG A 449 -10.77 41.76 32.93
C ARG A 449 -10.30 42.63 34.09
N SER A 450 -9.01 42.63 34.39
CA SER A 450 -8.39 43.34 35.52
C SER A 450 -7.62 44.59 35.10
N SER A 451 -7.45 44.79 33.79
CA SER A 451 -6.96 45.99 33.10
C SER A 451 -8.13 46.75 32.49
#